data_AF-A0A7C9E9Q9-F1
#
_entry.id   AF-A0A7C9E9Q9-F1
#
_cell.length_a   1.000
_cell.length_b   1.000
_cell.length_c   1.000
_cell.angle_alpha   90.00
_cell.angle_beta   90.00
_cell.angle_gamma   90.00
#
_symmetry.space_group_name_H-M   'P 1'
#
loop_
_entity.id
_entity.type
_entity.pdbx_description
1 polymer ?
#
loop_
_entity_poly.entity_id
_entity_poly.type
_entity_poly.pdbx_seq_one_letter_code
_entity_poly.pdbx_strand_id
1 'polypeptide(L)'
;IIRRPTPWAFLLLFLATIGVFSVPFATKTFSSPSWPLLDQPEKPETWVDSNSCSGFFRNGLPRKFVMSITEFGGVGDGETSNTDAFRKAIEYLKRFAGKGGSQLNVPKGRWVTGSFNLTSNFTLFLDR
;
A
#
# COMPACT_ATOMS: atom_id res chain seq x y z
N ILE A 1 -39.32 7.13 -51.43
CA ILE A 1 -39.69 5.73 -51.09
C ILE A 1 -39.36 5.52 -49.62
N ILE A 2 -40.34 5.72 -48.73
CA ILE A 2 -40.17 5.52 -47.28
C ILE A 2 -40.43 4.03 -47.02
N ARG A 3 -39.36 3.24 -46.80
CA ARG A 3 -39.48 1.82 -46.50
C ARG A 3 -40.08 1.67 -45.10
N ARG A 4 -41.32 1.17 -45.05
CA ARG A 4 -42.00 0.87 -43.78
C ARG A 4 -41.19 -0.19 -43.03
N PRO A 5 -40.86 0.01 -41.74
CA PRO A 5 -40.15 -0.99 -40.98
C PRO A 5 -40.98 -2.27 -40.88
N THR A 6 -40.34 -3.41 -41.11
CA THR A 6 -40.95 -4.73 -41.03
C THR A 6 -41.42 -5.00 -39.59
N PRO A 7 -42.62 -5.58 -39.38
CA PRO A 7 -43.25 -5.69 -38.05
C PRO A 7 -42.40 -6.46 -37.03
N TRP A 8 -41.46 -7.28 -37.49
CA TRP A 8 -40.54 -8.05 -36.66
C TRP A 8 -39.46 -7.18 -36.00
N ALA A 9 -39.14 -6.01 -36.55
CA ALA A 9 -38.18 -5.08 -35.96
C ALA A 9 -38.70 -4.48 -34.64
N PHE A 10 -40.01 -4.20 -34.58
CA PHE A 10 -40.66 -3.75 -33.34
C PHE A 10 -40.75 -4.88 -32.31
N LEU A 11 -40.99 -6.12 -32.76
CA LEU A 11 -40.99 -7.29 -31.88
C LEU A 11 -39.62 -7.53 -31.23
N LEU A 12 -38.53 -7.39 -32.00
CA LEU A 12 -37.16 -7.53 -31.50
C LEU A 12 -36.79 -6.41 -30.50
N LEU A 13 -37.23 -5.18 -30.75
CA LEU A 13 -37.06 -4.06 -29.82
C LEU A 13 -37.82 -4.28 -28.51
N PHE A 14 -39.05 -4.81 -28.57
CA PHE A 14 -39.86 -5.09 -27.38
C PHE A 14 -39.31 -6.26 -26.55
N LEU A 15 -38.76 -7.29 -27.20
CA LEU A 15 -38.10 -8.40 -26.51
C LEU A 15 -36.79 -7.97 -25.82
N ALA A 16 -36.06 -7.01 -26.39
CA ALA A 16 -34.85 -6.46 -25.78
C ALA A 16 -35.14 -5.61 -24.52
N THR A 17 -36.26 -4.86 -24.49
CA THR A 17 -36.62 -4.05 -23.32
C THR A 17 -37.17 -4.89 -22.15
N ILE A 18 -37.89 -5.99 -22.44
CA ILE A 18 -38.38 -6.92 -21.41
C ILE A 18 -37.21 -7.62 -20.69
N GLY A 19 -36.12 -7.93 -21.39
CA GLY A 19 -34.94 -8.58 -20.81
C GLY A 19 -34.18 -7.74 -19.77
N VAL A 20 -34.25 -6.41 -19.86
CA VAL A 20 -33.59 -5.50 -18.90
C VAL A 20 -34.40 -5.35 -17.61
N PHE A 21 -35.72 -5.55 -17.65
CA PHE A 21 -36.61 -5.32 -16.51
C PHE A 21 -36.86 -6.57 -15.64
N SER A 22 -36.28 -7.72 -15.99
CA SER A 22 -36.45 -8.99 -15.26
C SER A 22 -35.20 -9.42 -14.47
N VAL A 23 -34.25 -8.51 -14.20
CA VAL A 23 -33.27 -8.77 -13.14
C VAL A 23 -33.96 -8.43 -11.82
N PRO A 24 -34.27 -9.43 -10.96
CA PRO A 24 -34.85 -9.11 -9.67
C PRO A 24 -33.82 -8.28 -8.89
N PHE A 25 -34.18 -7.04 -8.56
CA PHE A 25 -33.56 -6.24 -7.50
C PHE A 25 -33.96 -6.85 -6.14
N ALA A 26 -33.79 -8.16 -6.00
CA ALA A 26 -33.86 -8.82 -4.73
C ALA A 26 -32.62 -8.34 -3.98
N THR A 27 -32.84 -7.47 -2.99
CA THR A 27 -31.92 -7.27 -1.88
C THR A 27 -31.72 -8.64 -1.25
N LYS A 28 -30.76 -9.41 -1.78
CA LYS A 28 -30.28 -10.59 -1.10
C LYS A 28 -29.60 -10.07 0.15
N THR A 29 -30.36 -10.01 1.23
CA THR A 29 -29.83 -10.18 2.56
C THR A 29 -28.88 -11.36 2.46
N PHE A 30 -27.60 -11.07 2.57
CA PHE A 30 -26.54 -12.07 2.60
C PHE A 30 -26.72 -12.82 3.90
N SER A 31 -27.61 -13.81 3.91
CA SER A 31 -27.61 -14.83 4.93
C SER A 31 -26.33 -15.64 4.71
N SER A 32 -25.34 -15.37 5.56
CA SER A 32 -24.06 -16.04 5.57
C SER A 32 -24.25 -17.56 5.46
N PRO A 33 -23.70 -18.22 4.43
CA PRO A 33 -23.74 -19.66 4.38
C PRO A 33 -22.78 -20.20 5.44
N SER A 34 -23.30 -20.91 6.44
CA SER A 34 -22.52 -21.71 7.37
C SER A 34 -22.00 -22.95 6.63
N TRP A 35 -20.81 -22.84 6.05
CA TRP A 35 -20.06 -23.98 5.52
C TRP A 35 -19.46 -24.79 6.69
N PRO A 36 -19.51 -26.13 6.66
CA PRO A 36 -18.81 -26.96 7.63
C PRO A 36 -17.30 -26.93 7.33
N LEU A 37 -16.52 -26.87 8.42
CA LEU A 37 -15.06 -26.82 8.48
C LEU A 37 -14.37 -27.72 7.45
N LEU A 38 -13.78 -27.08 6.45
CA LEU A 38 -12.54 -27.55 5.84
C LEU A 38 -11.44 -26.69 6.46
N ASP A 39 -10.41 -27.33 7.04
CA ASP A 39 -9.29 -26.69 7.73
C ASP A 39 -8.90 -25.35 7.11
N GLN A 40 -9.24 -24.26 7.80
CA GLN A 40 -8.63 -22.98 7.50
C GLN A 40 -7.14 -23.13 7.82
N PRO A 41 -6.23 -22.75 6.91
CA PRO A 41 -4.80 -22.73 7.24
C PRO A 41 -4.63 -21.89 8.49
N GLU A 42 -4.05 -22.51 9.52
CA GLU A 42 -3.74 -21.93 10.82
C GLU A 42 -3.18 -20.51 10.62
N LYS A 43 -4.04 -19.51 10.83
CA LYS A 43 -3.63 -18.11 10.81
C LYS A 43 -2.71 -17.96 12.02
N PRO A 44 -1.41 -17.67 11.85
CA PRO A 44 -0.54 -17.56 13.01
C PRO A 44 -1.10 -16.45 13.89
N GLU A 45 -1.55 -16.84 15.08
CA GLU A 45 -2.03 -15.95 16.13
C GLU A 45 -0.84 -15.15 16.68
N THR A 46 -0.33 -14.20 15.89
CA THR A 46 0.36 -13.07 16.49
C THR A 46 -0.73 -12.20 17.09
N TRP A 47 -1.00 -12.38 18.38
CA TRP A 47 -1.81 -11.48 19.20
C TRP A 47 -1.32 -10.05 18.94
N VAL A 48 -2.06 -9.34 18.09
CA VAL A 48 -1.89 -7.91 17.89
C VAL A 48 -2.30 -7.31 19.22
N ASP A 49 -1.33 -6.81 20.00
CA ASP A 49 -1.58 -6.07 21.23
C ASP A 49 -2.53 -4.92 20.90
N SER A 50 -3.83 -5.12 21.12
CA SER A 50 -4.90 -4.18 20.75
C SER A 50 -4.82 -2.87 21.54
N ASN A 51 -4.00 -2.84 22.59
CA ASN A 51 -3.71 -1.67 23.40
C ASN A 51 -2.59 -0.79 22.82
N SER A 52 -1.99 -1.17 21.68
CA SER A 52 -0.90 -0.41 21.06
C SER A 52 -1.00 -0.37 19.55
N CYS A 53 -0.73 0.79 18.96
CA CYS A 53 -0.59 0.93 17.51
C CYS A 53 0.66 0.23 16.95
N SER A 54 1.53 -0.34 17.80
CA SER A 54 2.75 -1.03 17.36
C SER A 54 2.43 -2.22 16.45
N GLY A 55 1.32 -2.93 16.67
CA GLY A 55 0.88 -4.03 15.81
C GLY A 55 0.61 -3.61 14.36
N PHE A 56 0.24 -2.35 14.12
CA PHE A 56 0.05 -1.81 12.77
C PHE A 56 1.37 -1.75 11.98
N PHE A 57 2.49 -1.47 12.64
CA PHE A 57 3.79 -1.31 11.99
C PHE A 57 4.66 -2.58 12.01
N ARG A 58 4.37 -3.54 12.89
CA ARG A 58 5.16 -4.79 13.03
C ARG A 58 5.04 -5.74 11.83
N ASN A 59 3.97 -5.64 11.07
CA ASN A 59 3.73 -6.47 9.88
C ASN A 59 4.04 -5.74 8.57
N GLY A 60 4.81 -4.65 8.62
CA GLY A 60 5.27 -3.97 7.41
C GLY A 60 6.21 -4.85 6.59
N LEU A 61 5.91 -5.03 5.30
CA LEU A 61 6.85 -5.65 4.37
C LEU A 61 8.16 -4.85 4.35
N PRO A 62 9.32 -5.53 4.23
CA PRO A 62 10.62 -4.86 4.13
C PRO A 62 10.62 -3.87 2.96
N ARG A 63 11.31 -2.73 3.13
CA ARG A 63 11.47 -1.75 2.05
C ARG A 63 12.31 -2.35 0.93
N LYS A 64 11.88 -2.14 -0.31
CA LYS A 64 12.56 -2.71 -1.49
C LYS A 64 13.96 -2.11 -1.72
N PHE A 65 14.15 -0.84 -1.34
CA PHE A 65 15.39 -0.12 -1.53
C PHE A 65 15.97 0.26 -0.18
N VAL A 66 17.19 -0.19 0.10
CA VAL A 66 17.89 0.05 1.37
C VAL A 66 19.27 0.62 1.05
N MET A 67 19.64 1.73 1.68
CA MET A 67 20.95 2.38 1.53
C MET A 67 21.48 2.83 2.89
N SER A 68 22.79 2.96 3.03
CA SER A 68 23.43 3.52 4.24
C SER A 68 23.72 5.01 4.09
N ILE A 69 23.60 5.78 5.16
CA ILE A 69 23.97 7.21 5.19
C ILE A 69 25.45 7.44 4.82
N THR A 70 26.31 6.45 5.08
CA THR A 70 27.74 6.48 4.72
C THR A 70 27.96 6.55 3.20
N GLU A 71 27.06 5.98 2.40
CA GLU A 71 27.12 6.05 0.93
C GLU A 71 26.88 7.47 0.40
N PHE A 72 26.28 8.34 1.22
CA PHE A 72 26.02 9.75 0.90
C PHE A 72 27.02 10.71 1.56
N GLY A 73 28.11 10.18 2.12
CA GLY A 73 29.17 10.96 2.76
C GLY A 73 28.91 11.27 4.23
N GLY A 74 28.02 10.52 4.90
CA GLY A 74 27.81 10.68 6.33
C GLY A 74 28.97 10.10 7.17
N VAL A 75 29.31 10.79 8.25
CA VAL A 75 30.36 10.42 9.21
C VAL A 75 29.78 10.41 10.64
N GLY A 76 29.98 9.31 11.35
CA GLY A 76 29.44 9.04 12.68
C GLY A 76 30.36 9.42 13.85
N ASP A 77 31.18 10.46 13.69
CA ASP A 77 32.20 10.91 14.65
C ASP A 77 31.65 11.80 15.79
N GLY A 78 30.44 12.33 15.64
CA GLY A 78 29.83 13.25 16.59
C GLY A 78 30.27 14.70 16.46
N GLU A 79 31.05 15.03 15.44
CA GLU A 79 31.56 16.38 15.17
C GLU A 79 31.15 16.87 13.78
N THR A 80 31.21 15.99 12.78
CA THR A 80 30.88 16.29 11.40
C THR A 80 29.39 16.57 11.22
N SER A 81 29.05 17.69 10.58
CA SER A 81 27.67 17.99 10.17
C SER A 81 27.25 17.12 8.99
N ASN A 82 26.28 16.25 9.24
CA ASN A 82 25.71 15.30 8.28
C ASN A 82 24.49 15.85 7.53
N THR A 83 24.16 17.13 7.70
CA THR A 83 22.93 17.75 7.15
C THR A 83 22.84 17.56 5.63
N ASP A 84 23.94 17.76 4.91
CA ASP A 84 23.99 17.55 3.46
C ASP A 84 23.95 16.07 3.06
N ALA A 85 24.53 15.18 3.87
CA ALA A 85 24.45 13.73 3.64
C ALA A 85 23.00 13.25 3.73
N PHE A 86 22.27 13.67 4.78
CA PHE A 86 20.84 13.36 4.93
C PHE A 86 20.00 13.94 3.80
N ARG A 87 20.25 15.19 3.39
CA ARG A 87 19.55 15.82 2.27
C ARG A 87 19.74 15.04 0.96
N LYS A 88 20.97 14.67 0.63
CA LYS A 88 21.30 13.86 -0.57
C LYS A 88 20.63 12.48 -0.51
N ALA A 89 20.71 11.82 0.64
CA ALA A 89 20.11 10.51 0.84
C ALA A 89 18.59 10.53 0.62
N ILE A 90 17.90 11.51 1.21
CA ILE A 90 16.44 11.65 1.08
C ILE A 90 16.04 11.99 -0.35
N GLU A 91 16.75 12.92 -1.01
CA GLU A 91 16.46 13.29 -2.40
C GLU A 91 16.60 12.11 -3.36
N TYR A 92 17.63 11.28 -3.15
CA TYR A 92 17.83 10.05 -3.90
C TYR A 92 16.72 9.02 -3.63
N LEU A 93 16.46 8.73 -2.35
CA LEU A 93 15.55 7.67 -1.94
C LEU A 93 14.07 8.00 -2.19
N LYS A 94 13.68 9.28 -2.20
CA LYS A 94 12.32 9.75 -2.51
C LYS A 94 11.79 9.18 -3.84
N ARG A 95 12.68 8.92 -4.80
CA ARG A 95 12.35 8.37 -6.13
C ARG A 95 11.74 6.97 -6.07
N PHE A 96 11.86 6.27 -4.94
CA PHE A 96 11.35 4.91 -4.73
C PHE A 96 10.02 4.85 -3.96
N ALA A 97 9.43 6.00 -3.60
CA ALA A 97 8.19 6.04 -2.82
C ALA A 97 7.02 5.25 -3.44
N GLY A 98 6.92 5.22 -4.77
CA GLY A 98 5.91 4.45 -5.51
C GLY A 98 6.35 3.04 -5.92
N LYS A 99 7.55 2.58 -5.51
CA LYS A 99 8.17 1.33 -5.98
C LYS A 99 8.43 0.32 -4.85
N GLY A 100 7.66 0.41 -3.75
CA GLY A 100 7.87 -0.39 -2.54
C GLY A 100 8.56 0.37 -1.41
N GLY A 101 8.79 1.68 -1.57
CA GLY A 101 9.39 2.55 -0.56
C GLY A 101 10.88 2.31 -0.38
N SER A 102 11.46 3.10 0.52
CA SER A 102 12.90 3.14 0.76
C SER A 102 13.24 3.16 2.24
N GLN A 103 14.41 2.64 2.58
CA GLN A 103 14.99 2.68 3.91
C GLN A 103 16.39 3.30 3.87
N LEU A 104 16.65 4.21 4.79
CA LEU A 104 17.96 4.77 5.06
C LEU A 104 18.47 4.23 6.39
N ASN A 105 19.57 3.49 6.35
CA ASN A 105 20.24 2.97 7.53
C ASN A 105 21.27 3.99 8.05
N VAL A 106 21.22 4.25 9.34
CA VAL A 106 22.21 5.03 10.08
C VAL A 106 22.93 4.05 11.01
N PRO A 107 24.16 3.62 10.67
CA PRO A 107 24.95 2.73 11.51
C PRO A 107 25.22 3.34 12.88
N LYS A 108 25.64 2.49 13.82
CA LYS A 108 26.09 2.92 15.14
C LYS A 108 27.13 4.04 15.04
N GLY A 109 26.89 5.14 15.76
CA GLY A 109 27.76 6.31 15.75
C GLY A 109 27.06 7.53 16.34
N ARG A 110 27.76 8.68 16.37
CA ARG A 110 27.17 9.96 16.73
C ARG A 110 27.02 10.81 15.47
N TRP A 111 25.80 11.23 15.18
CA TRP A 111 25.45 11.86 13.91
C TRP A 111 24.94 13.27 14.16
N VAL A 112 25.81 14.27 14.07
CA VAL A 112 25.39 15.68 14.16
C VAL A 112 24.69 16.06 12.86
N THR A 113 23.44 16.52 12.93
CA THR A 113 22.69 16.97 11.76
C THR A 113 21.69 18.05 12.15
N GLY A 114 21.43 18.98 11.22
CA GLY A 114 20.27 19.86 11.30
C GLY A 114 18.96 19.12 11.03
N SER A 115 17.85 19.87 11.08
CA SER A 115 16.54 19.34 10.72
C SER A 115 16.45 19.01 9.22
N PHE A 116 15.65 17.99 8.90
CA PHE A 116 15.37 17.59 7.53
C PHE A 116 13.95 17.04 7.42
N ASN A 117 13.40 17.08 6.21
CA ASN A 117 12.03 16.63 5.95
C ASN A 117 12.02 15.20 5.43
N LEU A 118 11.25 14.33 6.08
CA LEU A 118 10.98 12.98 5.58
C LEU A 118 9.92 13.01 4.47
N THR A 119 9.91 11.97 3.65
CA THR A 119 8.94 11.77 2.57
C THR A 119 8.09 10.53 2.83
N SER A 120 6.95 10.41 2.14
CA SER A 120 6.10 9.22 2.21
C SER A 120 6.84 7.94 1.80
N ASN A 121 6.44 6.80 2.36
CA ASN A 121 7.03 5.47 2.10
C ASN A 121 8.55 5.39 2.37
N PHE A 122 9.02 6.17 3.35
CA PHE A 122 10.41 6.20 3.79
C PHE A 122 10.53 5.60 5.20
N THR A 123 11.58 4.84 5.44
CA THR A 123 11.97 4.34 6.76
C THR A 123 13.36 4.89 7.11
N LEU A 124 13.49 5.60 8.22
CA LEU A 124 14.78 5.93 8.83
C LEU A 124 15.09 4.87 9.89
N PHE A 125 16.10 4.05 9.66
CA PHE A 125 16.50 2.99 10.58
C PHE A 125 17.78 3.39 11.31
N LEU A 126 17.68 3.53 12.63
CA LEU A 126 18.81 3.83 13.50
C LEU A 126 19.28 2.54 14.16
N ASP A 127 20.51 2.15 13.86
CA ASP A 127 21.13 0.98 14.49
C ASP A 127 21.55 1.29 15.94
N ARG A 128 21.62 0.25 16.78
CA ARG A 128 21.88 0.38 18.23
C ARG A 128 23.38 0.42 18.59
#